data_AF-A0A542IRL2-F1
#
_entry.id   AF-A0A542IRL2-F1
#
_cell.length_a   1.000
_cell.length_b   1.000
_cell.length_c   1.000
_cell.angle_alpha   90.00
_cell.angle_beta   90.00
_cell.angle_gamma   90.00
#
_symmetry.space_group_name_H-M   'P 1'
#
loop_
_entity.id
_entity.type
_entity.pdbx_description
1 polymer ?
#
loop_
_entity_poly.entity_id
_entity_poly.type
_entity_poly.pdbx_seq_one_letter_code
_entity_poly.pdbx_strand_id
1 'polypeptide(L)'
;MGFTEIFVADHAGALKRAGVLDQGSSAPAGQAVRIEGISDFEVEQLGDLAGTAVHAGGADYELTMVDVASDSLLAVPPAMVRALADLISYETEGEGNVLDDVAEQWAAQDDMPFDAARARTYVQQLAELAAAVDDSERTGLYVWSA
;
A
#
# COMPACT_ATOMS: atom_id res chain seq x y z
N MET A 1 -5.97 15.41 11.62
CA MET A 1 -5.28 14.80 10.46
C MET A 1 -5.25 13.32 10.73
N GLY A 2 -5.89 12.54 9.86
CA GLY A 2 -5.97 11.09 9.97
C GLY A 2 -4.69 10.41 9.50
N PHE A 3 -4.72 9.08 9.50
CA PHE A 3 -3.68 8.25 8.92
C PHE A 3 -4.32 7.23 8.00
N THR A 4 -3.56 6.78 7.02
CA THR A 4 -3.86 5.57 6.26
C THR A 4 -3.01 4.43 6.81
N GLU A 5 -3.62 3.27 6.97
CA GLU A 5 -2.93 2.04 7.39
C GLU A 5 -3.07 0.96 6.33
N ILE A 6 -1.94 0.46 5.85
CA ILE A 6 -1.85 -0.61 4.86
C ILE A 6 -1.39 -1.87 5.58
N PHE A 7 -2.07 -3.00 5.40
CA PHE A 7 -1.78 -4.22 6.16
C PHE A 7 -2.14 -5.49 5.40
N VAL A 8 -1.52 -6.60 5.80
CA VAL A 8 -1.86 -7.95 5.31
C VAL A 8 -2.82 -8.64 6.27
N ALA A 9 -3.88 -9.23 5.74
CA ALA A 9 -4.82 -10.03 6.50
C ALA A 9 -5.57 -11.02 5.61
N ASP A 10 -6.30 -11.96 6.20
CA ASP A 10 -7.44 -12.57 5.53
C ASP A 10 -8.65 -11.60 5.59
N HIS A 11 -9.70 -11.88 4.81
CA HIS A 11 -10.87 -11.02 4.72
C HIS A 11 -11.54 -10.75 6.09
N ALA A 12 -11.68 -11.78 6.93
CA ALA A 12 -12.29 -11.64 8.25
C ALA A 12 -11.43 -10.79 9.21
N GLY A 13 -10.11 -10.96 9.13
CA GLY A 13 -9.13 -10.15 9.85
C GLY A 13 -9.16 -8.70 9.40
N ALA A 14 -9.29 -8.44 8.11
CA ALA A 14 -9.38 -7.08 7.56
C ALA A 14 -10.61 -6.33 8.10
N LEU A 15 -11.79 -6.95 8.05
CA LEU A 15 -13.01 -6.36 8.61
C LEU A 15 -12.90 -6.09 10.11
N LYS A 16 -12.34 -7.05 10.87
CA LYS A 16 -12.13 -6.88 12.31
C LYS A 16 -11.16 -5.76 12.60
N ARG A 17 -10.09 -5.62 11.80
CA ARG A 17 -9.08 -4.57 11.96
C ARG A 17 -9.67 -3.20 11.66
N ALA A 18 -10.37 -3.05 10.54
CA ALA A 18 -11.08 -1.82 10.18
C ALA A 18 -12.02 -1.38 11.29
N GLY A 19 -12.87 -2.28 11.80
CA GLY A 19 -13.80 -1.94 12.88
C GLY A 19 -13.12 -1.50 14.19
N VAL A 20 -11.88 -1.93 14.46
CA VAL A 20 -11.09 -1.44 15.61
C VAL A 20 -10.55 -0.03 15.33
N LEU A 21 -10.07 0.21 14.11
CA LEU A 21 -9.55 1.50 13.68
C LEU A 21 -10.66 2.57 13.60
N ASP A 22 -11.85 2.21 13.12
CA ASP A 22 -13.03 3.08 13.08
C ASP A 22 -13.47 3.55 14.48
N GLN A 23 -13.19 2.74 15.51
CA GLN A 23 -13.44 3.10 16.91
C GLN A 23 -12.34 3.98 17.52
N GLY A 24 -11.34 4.39 16.72
CA GLY A 24 -10.17 5.15 17.18
C GLY A 24 -9.22 4.34 18.08
N SER A 25 -9.32 3.01 18.06
CA SER A 25 -8.48 2.14 18.87
C SER A 25 -7.25 1.67 18.10
N SER A 26 -6.19 1.30 18.81
CA SER A 26 -5.01 0.71 18.18
C SER A 26 -5.31 -0.71 17.72
N ALA A 27 -5.19 -0.94 16.42
CA ALA A 27 -5.31 -2.27 15.84
C ALA A 27 -4.28 -3.26 16.43
N PRO A 28 -4.57 -4.58 16.42
CA PRO A 28 -3.64 -5.60 16.92
C PRO A 28 -2.27 -5.55 16.23
N ALA A 29 -1.25 -6.04 16.92
CA ALA A 29 0.07 -6.25 16.32
C ALA A 29 -0.03 -7.14 15.07
N GLY A 30 0.64 -6.75 13.98
CA GLY A 30 0.63 -7.41 12.69
C GLY A 30 1.51 -6.67 11.70
N GLN A 31 1.72 -7.25 10.51
CA GLN A 31 2.43 -6.59 9.43
C GLN A 31 1.56 -5.46 8.87
N ALA A 32 1.91 -4.23 9.21
CA ALA A 32 1.19 -3.03 8.80
C ALA A 32 2.14 -1.84 8.68
N VAL A 33 1.83 -0.95 7.76
CA VAL A 33 2.49 0.33 7.54
C VAL A 33 1.47 1.42 7.79
N ARG A 34 1.80 2.36 8.67
CA ARG A 34 0.94 3.51 8.99
C ARG A 34 1.58 4.80 8.49
N ILE A 35 0.82 5.57 7.73
CA ILE A 35 1.28 6.79 7.08
C ILE A 35 0.31 7.92 7.43
N GLU A 36 0.81 8.95 8.11
CA GLU A 36 -0.01 10.11 8.48
C GLU A 36 -0.15 11.09 7.32
N GLY A 37 -1.35 11.67 7.19
CA GLY A 37 -1.59 12.77 6.25
C GLY A 37 -1.75 12.38 4.78
N ILE A 38 -1.89 11.08 4.47
CA ILE A 38 -2.30 10.61 3.14
C ILE A 38 -3.68 9.95 3.21
N SER A 39 -4.36 9.84 2.08
CA SER A 39 -5.63 9.15 1.86
C SER A 39 -5.43 7.88 1.03
N ASP A 40 -6.53 7.23 0.65
CA ASP A 40 -6.56 6.14 -0.33
C ASP A 40 -6.05 6.58 -1.72
N PHE A 41 -6.32 7.83 -2.12
CA PHE A 41 -5.89 8.36 -3.42
C PHE A 41 -4.36 8.37 -3.58
N GLU A 42 -3.61 8.83 -2.58
CA GLU A 42 -2.14 8.81 -2.67
C GLU A 42 -1.58 7.38 -2.70
N VAL A 43 -2.33 6.40 -2.19
CA VAL A 43 -1.97 4.98 -2.29
C VAL A 43 -2.23 4.47 -3.72
N GLU A 44 -3.32 4.85 -4.36
CA GLU A 44 -3.58 4.53 -5.79
C GLU A 44 -2.49 5.12 -6.70
N GLN A 45 -2.12 6.38 -6.48
CA GLN A 45 -1.03 7.04 -7.21
C GLN A 45 0.30 6.28 -7.05
N LEU A 46 0.58 5.72 -5.87
CA LEU A 46 1.74 4.85 -5.67
C LEU A 46 1.63 3.57 -6.52
N GLY A 47 0.43 3.00 -6.65
CA GLY A 47 0.16 1.84 -7.50
C GLY A 47 0.50 2.10 -8.97
N ASP A 48 0.06 3.24 -9.51
CA ASP A 48 0.39 3.68 -10.88
C ASP A 48 1.90 3.85 -11.10
N LEU A 49 2.58 4.49 -10.15
CA LEU A 49 4.04 4.69 -10.20
C LEU A 49 4.79 3.36 -10.16
N ALA A 50 4.43 2.47 -9.24
CA ALA A 50 5.02 1.14 -9.14
C ALA A 50 4.78 0.32 -10.41
N GLY A 51 3.55 0.33 -10.93
CA GLY A 51 3.18 -0.33 -12.18
C GLY A 51 3.99 0.14 -13.37
N THR A 52 4.14 1.46 -13.51
CA THR A 52 4.98 2.05 -14.55
C THR A 52 6.43 1.62 -14.43
N ALA A 53 6.97 1.64 -13.21
CA ALA A 53 8.36 1.30 -12.91
C ALA A 53 8.71 -0.16 -13.24
N VAL A 54 7.78 -1.10 -13.04
CA VAL A 54 7.97 -2.53 -13.36
C VAL A 54 7.48 -2.92 -14.76
N HIS A 55 7.25 -1.93 -15.63
CA HIS A 55 6.75 -2.14 -17.00
C HIS A 55 5.38 -2.81 -17.10
N ALA A 56 4.54 -2.67 -16.06
CA ALA A 56 3.16 -3.15 -15.99
C ALA A 56 2.12 -2.03 -16.15
N GLY A 57 2.51 -0.86 -16.69
CA GLY A 57 1.64 0.31 -16.85
C GLY A 57 0.34 0.02 -17.61
N GLY A 58 -0.73 0.69 -17.21
CA GLY A 58 -2.08 0.53 -17.79
C GLY A 58 -2.91 -0.59 -17.18
N ALA A 59 -2.42 -1.27 -16.14
CA ALA A 59 -3.25 -2.08 -15.27
C ALA A 59 -4.15 -1.18 -14.39
N ASP A 60 -5.21 -1.79 -13.85
CA ASP A 60 -6.11 -1.13 -12.91
C ASP A 60 -5.52 -1.22 -11.49
N TYR A 61 -5.12 -0.06 -10.96
CA TYR A 61 -4.55 0.11 -9.63
C TYR A 61 -5.52 0.78 -8.65
N GLU A 62 -6.78 0.97 -9.05
CA GLU A 62 -7.84 1.56 -8.22
C GLU A 62 -8.16 0.63 -7.03
N LEU A 63 -8.28 1.22 -5.85
CA LEU A 63 -8.64 0.52 -4.64
C LEU A 63 -10.13 0.18 -4.67
N THR A 64 -10.50 -0.99 -4.17
CA THR A 64 -11.89 -1.47 -4.25
C THR A 64 -12.51 -1.64 -2.88
N MET A 65 -13.73 -1.16 -2.69
CA MET A 65 -14.44 -1.32 -1.42
C MET A 65 -14.65 -2.80 -1.09
N VAL A 66 -14.24 -3.21 0.11
CA VAL A 66 -14.32 -4.61 0.56
C VAL A 66 -15.74 -4.96 1.02
N ASP A 67 -16.37 -4.05 1.76
CA ASP A 67 -17.70 -4.23 2.32
C ASP A 67 -18.46 -2.90 2.27
N VAL A 68 -19.68 -2.93 1.74
CA VAL A 68 -20.56 -1.74 1.64
C VAL A 68 -20.95 -1.14 2.99
N ALA A 69 -20.70 -1.86 4.09
CA ALA A 69 -20.89 -1.36 5.46
C ALA A 69 -19.63 -0.71 6.05
N SER A 70 -18.49 -0.73 5.35
CA SER A 70 -17.23 -0.13 5.76
C SER A 70 -16.68 0.75 4.63
N ASP A 71 -16.99 2.04 4.72
CA ASP A 71 -16.50 3.04 3.76
C ASP A 71 -14.99 3.28 3.87
N SER A 72 -14.38 2.89 5.00
CA SER A 72 -12.96 3.10 5.32
C SER A 72 -12.06 1.95 4.87
N LEU A 73 -12.59 0.78 4.52
CA LEU A 73 -11.81 -0.41 4.19
C LEU A 73 -11.84 -0.73 2.68
N LEU A 74 -10.64 -0.72 2.11
CA LEU A 74 -10.40 -0.97 0.70
C LEU A 74 -9.45 -2.15 0.50
N ALA A 75 -9.68 -2.90 -0.58
CA ALA A 75 -8.84 -4.00 -1.05
C ALA A 75 -7.89 -3.47 -2.11
N VAL A 76 -6.62 -3.82 -1.97
CA VAL A 76 -5.60 -3.53 -2.99
C VAL A 76 -5.73 -4.54 -4.13
N PRO A 77 -5.85 -4.11 -5.39
CA PRO A 77 -6.00 -5.04 -6.51
C PRO A 77 -4.75 -5.92 -6.68
N PRO A 78 -4.88 -7.19 -7.12
CA PRO A 78 -3.75 -8.08 -7.28
C PRO A 78 -2.65 -7.57 -8.23
N ALA A 79 -3.00 -6.70 -9.18
CA ALA A 79 -2.03 -6.06 -10.06
C ALA A 79 -1.09 -5.12 -9.26
N MET A 80 -1.65 -4.33 -8.35
CA MET A 80 -0.87 -3.44 -7.48
C MET A 80 0.00 -4.22 -6.51
N VAL A 81 -0.52 -5.29 -5.89
CA VAL A 81 0.26 -6.14 -4.98
C VAL A 81 1.49 -6.70 -5.69
N ARG A 82 1.32 -7.22 -6.91
CA ARG A 82 2.45 -7.73 -7.72
C ARG A 82 3.43 -6.63 -8.07
N ALA A 83 2.94 -5.48 -8.56
CA ALA A 83 3.81 -4.38 -8.94
C ALA A 83 4.66 -3.87 -7.77
N LEU A 84 4.07 -3.74 -6.58
CA LEU A 84 4.79 -3.37 -5.36
C LEU A 84 5.83 -4.41 -4.96
N ALA A 85 5.47 -5.70 -4.96
CA ALA A 85 6.39 -6.78 -4.60
C ALA A 85 7.59 -6.84 -5.57
N ASP A 86 7.34 -6.62 -6.86
CA ASP A 86 8.37 -6.68 -7.90
C ASP A 86 9.43 -5.57 -7.74
N LEU A 87 9.11 -4.42 -7.12
CA LEU A 87 10.08 -3.34 -6.89
C LEU A 87 11.36 -3.81 -6.16
N ILE A 88 11.25 -4.78 -5.24
CA ILE A 88 12.41 -5.33 -4.51
C ILE A 88 13.28 -6.23 -5.39
N SER A 89 12.65 -6.95 -6.34
CA SER A 89 13.36 -7.80 -7.29
C SER A 89 14.28 -6.96 -8.18
N TYR A 90 13.79 -5.82 -8.68
CA TYR A 90 14.56 -4.90 -9.53
C TYR A 90 15.73 -4.22 -8.77
N GLU A 91 15.59 -3.94 -7.46
CA GLU A 91 16.72 -3.46 -6.63
C GLU A 91 17.83 -4.51 -6.57
N THR A 92 17.47 -5.79 -6.50
CA THR A 92 18.42 -6.91 -6.33
C THR A 92 19.14 -7.27 -7.64
N GLU A 93 18.49 -7.09 -8.78
CA GLU A 93 19.04 -7.42 -10.11
C GLU A 93 20.02 -6.36 -10.66
N GLY A 94 20.21 -5.25 -9.94
CA GLY A 94 21.15 -4.19 -10.32
C GLY A 94 20.68 -3.33 -11.50
N GLU A 95 19.39 -3.36 -11.81
CA GLU A 95 18.76 -2.58 -12.90
C GLU A 95 18.55 -1.09 -12.57
N GLY A 96 18.97 -0.65 -11.38
CA GLY A 96 19.01 0.76 -11.00
C GLY A 96 18.14 1.07 -9.77
N ASN A 97 18.10 2.35 -9.42
CA ASN A 97 17.47 2.88 -8.22
C ASN A 97 15.94 2.94 -8.34
N VAL A 98 15.27 1.90 -8.86
CA VAL A 98 13.83 1.90 -9.17
C VAL A 98 12.98 2.29 -7.94
N LEU A 99 13.34 1.78 -6.77
CA LEU A 99 12.70 2.16 -5.50
C LEU A 99 12.88 3.65 -5.17
N ASP A 100 14.07 4.21 -5.40
CA ASP A 100 14.31 5.63 -5.14
C ASP A 100 13.57 6.49 -6.17
N ASP A 101 13.53 6.08 -7.45
CA ASP A 101 12.80 6.80 -8.50
C ASP A 101 11.29 6.84 -8.22
N VAL A 102 10.71 5.72 -7.77
CA VAL A 102 9.30 5.68 -7.34
C VAL A 102 9.08 6.54 -6.11
N ALA A 103 9.98 6.49 -5.13
CA ALA A 103 9.88 7.29 -3.91
C ALA A 103 9.99 8.80 -4.17
N GLU A 104 10.91 9.21 -5.05
CA GLU A 104 11.07 10.60 -5.46
C GLU A 104 9.81 11.11 -6.18
N GLN A 105 9.29 10.32 -7.12
CA GLN A 105 8.05 10.68 -7.84
C GLN A 105 6.84 10.70 -6.92
N TRP A 106 6.74 9.78 -5.98
CA TRP A 106 5.64 9.74 -5.04
C TRP A 106 5.68 10.93 -4.09
N ALA A 107 6.84 11.27 -3.52
CA ALA A 107 7.01 12.45 -2.68
C ALA A 107 6.80 13.79 -3.42
N ALA A 108 6.94 13.78 -4.75
CA ALA A 108 6.71 14.94 -5.61
C ALA A 108 5.25 15.13 -6.00
N GLN A 109 4.34 14.21 -5.62
CA GLN A 109 2.91 14.40 -5.81
C GLN A 109 2.41 15.57 -4.96
N ASP A 110 1.31 16.18 -5.40
CA ASP A 110 0.68 17.28 -4.68
C ASP A 110 0.24 16.83 -3.27
N ASP A 111 0.30 17.74 -2.30
CA ASP A 111 -0.14 17.54 -0.91
C ASP A 111 0.55 16.42 -0.10
N MET A 112 1.67 15.88 -0.60
CA MET A 112 2.41 14.85 0.12
C MET A 112 3.01 15.38 1.43
N PRO A 113 2.76 14.72 2.59
CA PRO A 113 3.18 15.20 3.89
C PRO A 113 4.64 14.84 4.23
N PHE A 114 5.42 14.34 3.26
CA PHE A 114 6.77 13.86 3.47
C PHE A 114 7.67 14.02 2.24
N ASP A 115 8.98 13.98 2.47
CA ASP A 115 10.01 14.08 1.43
C ASP A 115 10.37 12.71 0.82
N ALA A 116 11.22 12.71 -0.20
CA ALA A 116 11.68 11.51 -0.90
C ALA A 116 12.37 10.49 0.03
N ALA A 117 13.14 10.95 1.03
CA ALA A 117 13.83 10.06 1.94
C ALA A 117 12.86 9.27 2.83
N ARG A 118 11.81 9.95 3.31
CA ARG A 118 10.72 9.30 4.04
C ARG A 118 9.88 8.43 3.12
N ALA A 119 9.55 8.90 1.92
CA ALA A 119 8.82 8.15 0.91
C ALA A 119 9.53 6.83 0.60
N ARG A 120 10.86 6.83 0.41
CA ARG A 120 11.65 5.63 0.18
C ARG A 120 11.41 4.60 1.28
N THR A 121 11.45 5.04 2.53
CA THR A 121 11.21 4.14 3.67
C THR A 121 9.83 3.48 3.58
N TYR A 122 8.80 4.24 3.23
CA TYR A 122 7.45 3.72 3.07
C TYR A 122 7.31 2.80 1.85
N VAL A 123 7.84 3.17 0.69
CA VAL A 123 7.81 2.35 -0.53
C VAL A 123 8.49 1.00 -0.28
N GLN A 124 9.65 1.00 0.38
CA GLN A 124 10.33 -0.23 0.79
C GLN A 124 9.43 -1.11 1.68
N GLN A 125 8.86 -0.53 2.74
CA GLN A 125 8.01 -1.28 3.68
C GLN A 125 6.76 -1.83 2.99
N LEU A 126 6.16 -1.07 2.07
CA LEU A 126 4.98 -1.49 1.31
C LEU A 126 5.30 -2.59 0.31
N ALA A 127 6.46 -2.50 -0.36
CA ALA A 127 6.95 -3.56 -1.24
C ALA A 127 7.21 -4.86 -0.45
N GLU A 128 7.82 -4.76 0.74
CA GLU A 128 8.06 -5.91 1.62
C GLU A 128 6.74 -6.53 2.11
N LEU A 129 5.78 -5.68 2.45
CA LEU A 129 4.45 -6.09 2.87
C LEU A 129 3.69 -6.80 1.73
N ALA A 130 3.78 -6.29 0.50
CA ALA A 130 3.20 -6.90 -0.68
C ALA A 130 3.86 -8.25 -1.02
N ALA A 131 5.19 -8.35 -0.90
CA ALA A 131 5.93 -9.59 -1.10
C ALA A 131 5.62 -10.66 -0.05
N ALA A 132 5.11 -10.27 1.12
CA ALA A 132 4.70 -11.17 2.18
C ALA A 132 3.26 -11.72 2.02
N VAL A 133 2.49 -11.25 1.03
CA VAL A 133 1.15 -11.78 0.74
C VAL A 133 1.26 -13.22 0.26
N ASP A 134 0.65 -14.14 1.00
CA ASP A 134 0.64 -15.56 0.69
C ASP A 134 -0.74 -15.99 0.16
N ASP A 135 -0.78 -16.38 -1.12
CA ASP A 135 -1.96 -16.90 -1.81
C ASP A 135 -2.52 -18.18 -1.14
N SER A 136 -1.66 -18.99 -0.51
CA SER A 136 -2.06 -20.24 0.16
C SER A 136 -2.83 -19.98 1.45
N GLU A 137 -2.60 -18.84 2.09
CA GLU A 137 -3.29 -18.42 3.32
C GLU A 137 -4.56 -17.59 3.03
N ARG A 138 -4.92 -17.39 1.75
CA ARG A 138 -6.02 -16.51 1.31
C ARG A 138 -5.89 -15.10 1.89
N THR A 139 -4.66 -14.66 2.07
CA THR A 139 -4.36 -13.30 2.54
C THR A 139 -4.37 -12.34 1.37
N GLY A 140 -4.56 -11.05 1.67
CA GLY A 140 -4.48 -9.97 0.73
C GLY A 140 -3.95 -8.72 1.39
N LEU A 141 -3.64 -7.71 0.58
CA LEU A 141 -3.25 -6.40 1.03
C LEU A 141 -4.49 -5.49 1.10
N TYR A 142 -4.64 -4.79 2.21
CA TYR A 142 -5.79 -3.93 2.48
C TYR A 142 -5.32 -2.55 2.91
N VAL A 143 -6.16 -1.57 2.62
CA VAL A 143 -5.97 -0.16 3.01
C VAL A 143 -7.14 0.23 3.89
N TRP A 144 -6.84 0.78 5.06
CA TRP A 144 -7.80 1.52 5.85
C TRP A 144 -7.46 3.01 5.79
N SER A 145 -8.43 3.86 5.46
CA SER A 145 -8.25 5.31 5.41
C SER A 145 -9.41 6.03 6.12
N ALA A 146 -9.10 7.16 6.78
CA ALA A 146 -9.94 7.85 7.77
C ALA A 146 -10.47 9.21 7.32
#